data_AF-A0A7M7P8W5-F1
#
_entry.id   AF-A0A7M7P8W5-F1
#
_cell.length_a   1.000
_cell.length_b   1.000
_cell.length_c   1.000
_cell.angle_alpha   90.00
_cell.angle_beta   90.00
_cell.angle_gamma   90.00
#
_symmetry.space_group_name_H-M   'P 1'
#
loop_
_entity.id
_entity.type
_entity.pdbx_description
1 polymer ?
#
loop_
_entity_poly.entity_id
_entity_poly.type
_entity_poly.pdbx_seq_one_letter_code
_entity_poly.pdbx_strand_id
1 'polypeptide(L)'
;MSTRSRSCSCSRPKCSDFGLGGVSPSVYVTTQCPMHYGVYLAYRILITLYLLGYFLYVFIVSVRPGGPYGGYFFIYLTNWGYILMLVYQICALWNIIVYAAFMKPAGWTSDDVPWYFFHRGQWLLFNMYASVAILLSLLYWGALYVPGTVDLYYDINFHTLNGIVALIEIFLSAMVIRLLHFIYPFMFAVAYVVFAGIYYAAGGTDEEGNPSIYSILDFGANPGLAAGLAIGAVVVVVVVHILIVWGLHKLKVLIFDRCCPSCFPNENVENRDPVELEGDSQELKV
;
A
#
# COMPACT_ATOMS: atom_id res chain seq x y z
N MET A 1 -39.83 18.21 2.88
CA MET A 1 -38.75 17.26 2.53
C MET A 1 -38.10 17.75 1.25
N SER A 2 -36.94 18.42 1.35
CA SER A 2 -36.17 18.88 0.20
C SER A 2 -35.14 17.82 -0.16
N THR A 3 -35.39 17.03 -1.19
CA THR A 3 -34.39 16.14 -1.80
C THR A 3 -33.35 17.01 -2.51
N ARG A 4 -32.23 17.32 -1.84
CA ARG A 4 -31.05 17.87 -2.52
C ARG A 4 -30.52 16.79 -3.46
N SER A 5 -30.81 16.94 -4.75
CA SER A 5 -30.09 16.27 -5.83
C SER A 5 -28.61 16.66 -5.71
N ARG A 6 -27.77 15.72 -5.23
CA ARG A 6 -26.32 15.86 -5.36
C ARG A 6 -26.00 15.55 -6.83
N SER A 7 -25.89 16.58 -7.65
CA SER A 7 -25.30 16.47 -8.97
C SER A 7 -23.85 16.04 -8.80
N CYS A 8 -23.54 14.76 -9.09
CA CYS A 8 -22.16 14.32 -9.21
C CYS A 8 -21.58 14.87 -10.52
N SER A 9 -20.88 15.99 -10.42
CA SER A 9 -20.00 16.45 -11.50
C SER A 9 -18.73 15.59 -11.48
N CYS A 10 -18.60 14.66 -12.42
CA CYS A 10 -17.32 13.99 -12.65
C CYS A 10 -16.40 14.94 -13.42
N SER A 11 -15.60 15.71 -12.69
CA SER A 11 -14.52 16.50 -13.27
C SER A 11 -13.48 15.58 -13.91
N ARG A 12 -12.91 15.99 -15.06
CA ARG A 12 -11.85 15.23 -15.72
C ARG A 12 -10.61 15.15 -14.82
N PRO A 13 -9.93 13.99 -14.72
CA PRO A 13 -8.67 13.85 -14.01
C PRO A 13 -7.62 14.88 -14.44
N LYS A 14 -6.94 15.50 -13.48
CA LYS A 14 -5.81 16.40 -13.68
C LYS A 14 -4.51 15.72 -13.25
N CYS A 15 -3.37 16.17 -13.77
CA CYS A 15 -2.07 15.63 -13.37
C CYS A 15 -1.81 15.74 -11.85
N SER A 16 -2.35 16.77 -11.21
CA SER A 16 -2.30 16.96 -9.76
C SER A 16 -2.97 15.83 -8.96
N ASP A 17 -3.94 15.13 -9.56
CA ASP A 17 -4.74 14.11 -8.86
C ASP A 17 -3.98 12.80 -8.67
N PHE A 18 -2.90 12.60 -9.44
CA PHE A 18 -1.92 11.55 -9.22
C PHE A 18 -0.97 11.87 -8.07
N GLY A 19 -0.87 13.13 -7.64
CA GLY A 19 0.08 13.59 -6.64
C GLY A 19 -0.29 13.20 -5.21
N LEU A 20 0.73 13.12 -4.35
CA LEU A 20 0.62 12.77 -2.93
C LEU A 20 0.34 14.00 -2.05
N GLY A 21 -0.57 14.88 -2.46
CA GLY A 21 -0.91 16.11 -1.74
C GLY A 21 -2.42 16.33 -1.56
N GLY A 22 -2.78 17.39 -0.85
CA GLY A 22 -4.17 17.82 -0.67
C GLY A 22 -4.95 17.01 0.38
N VAL A 23 -4.27 16.45 1.38
CA VAL A 23 -4.89 15.81 2.54
C VAL A 23 -4.28 16.35 3.84
N SER A 24 -5.09 16.42 4.89
CA SER A 24 -4.66 16.88 6.22
C SER A 24 -3.56 15.98 6.78
N PRO A 25 -2.50 16.54 7.40
CA PRO A 25 -1.44 15.76 8.06
C PRO A 25 -1.94 14.77 9.13
N SER A 26 -3.10 15.02 9.73
CA SER A 26 -3.67 14.10 10.71
C SER A 26 -4.00 12.73 10.13
N VAL A 27 -4.36 12.62 8.84
CA VAL A 27 -4.82 11.36 8.24
C VAL A 27 -3.73 10.27 8.21
N TYR A 28 -2.46 10.65 8.24
CA TYR A 28 -1.34 9.72 8.22
C TYR A 28 -1.13 9.02 9.58
N VAL A 29 -1.62 9.63 10.67
CA VAL A 29 -1.32 9.21 12.05
C VAL A 29 -2.57 8.92 12.89
N THR A 30 -3.75 8.98 12.28
CA THR A 30 -5.03 8.64 12.91
C THR A 30 -5.69 7.41 12.28
N THR A 31 -6.71 6.91 12.96
CA THR A 31 -7.57 5.81 12.52
C THR A 31 -8.87 6.35 11.93
N GLN A 32 -9.53 5.54 11.09
CA GLN A 32 -10.82 5.90 10.49
C GLN A 32 -11.88 6.10 11.57
N CYS A 33 -12.01 5.14 12.49
CA CYS A 33 -12.85 5.27 13.67
C CYS A 33 -12.01 5.89 14.81
N PRO A 34 -12.54 6.86 15.58
CA PRO A 34 -11.82 7.44 16.71
C PRO A 34 -11.31 6.34 17.65
N MET A 35 -9.99 6.23 17.75
CA MET A 35 -9.30 5.27 18.61
C MET A 35 -8.37 6.04 19.54
N HIS A 36 -8.26 5.56 20.78
CA HIS A 36 -7.29 6.14 21.71
C HIS A 36 -5.88 6.03 21.13
N TYR A 37 -5.16 7.15 21.10
CA TYR A 37 -3.85 7.25 20.47
C TYR A 37 -2.87 6.16 20.95
N GLY A 38 -2.83 5.89 22.26
CA GLY A 38 -1.96 4.87 22.82
C GLY A 38 -2.27 3.44 22.33
N VAL A 39 -3.53 3.14 21.99
CA VAL A 39 -3.92 1.83 21.43
C VAL A 39 -3.42 1.70 19.99
N TYR A 40 -3.59 2.75 19.19
CA TYR A 40 -3.09 2.75 17.81
C TYR A 40 -1.56 2.73 17.74
N LEU A 41 -0.88 3.47 18.62
CA LEU A 41 0.57 3.40 18.75
C LEU A 41 1.04 2.00 19.17
N ALA A 42 0.37 1.37 20.15
CA ALA A 42 0.68 -0.01 20.55
C ALA A 42 0.50 -0.98 19.39
N TYR A 43 -0.59 -0.86 18.60
CA TYR A 43 -0.77 -1.63 17.37
C TYR A 43 0.42 -1.45 16.42
N ARG A 44 0.80 -0.21 16.11
CA ARG A 44 1.92 0.12 15.20
C ARG A 44 3.24 -0.48 15.68
N ILE A 45 3.53 -0.42 16.98
CA ILE A 45 4.72 -1.02 17.58
C ILE A 45 4.68 -2.54 17.43
N LEU A 46 3.59 -3.18 17.84
CA LEU A 46 3.47 -4.64 17.83
C LEU A 46 3.57 -5.21 16.43
N ILE A 47 2.86 -4.65 15.45
CA ILE A 47 2.90 -5.14 14.08
C ILE A 47 4.28 -4.92 13.45
N THR A 48 4.92 -3.77 13.69
CA THR A 48 6.25 -3.48 13.15
C THR A 48 7.30 -4.41 13.75
N LEU A 49 7.27 -4.63 15.06
CA LEU A 49 8.21 -5.55 15.74
C LEU A 49 8.01 -7.00 15.30
N TYR A 50 6.77 -7.44 15.15
CA TYR A 50 6.46 -8.77 14.63
C TYR A 50 7.03 -8.96 13.22
N LEU A 51 6.71 -8.03 12.31
CA LEU A 51 7.13 -8.14 10.92
C LEU A 51 8.65 -8.02 10.77
N LEU A 52 9.29 -7.14 11.55
CA LEU A 52 10.74 -7.00 11.60
C LEU A 52 11.40 -8.25 12.17
N GLY A 53 10.90 -8.77 13.28
CA GLY A 53 11.44 -9.98 13.91
C GLY A 53 11.36 -11.17 12.99
N TYR A 54 10.22 -11.36 12.31
CA TYR A 54 10.04 -12.42 11.34
C TYR A 54 10.94 -12.22 10.10
N PHE A 55 11.04 -11.00 9.58
CA PHE A 55 11.97 -10.68 8.49
C PHE A 55 13.40 -11.03 8.85
N LEU A 56 13.89 -10.60 10.03
CA LEU A 56 15.24 -10.89 10.49
C LEU A 56 15.47 -12.39 10.67
N TYR A 57 14.50 -13.11 11.24
CA TYR A 57 14.58 -14.57 11.37
C TYR A 57 14.74 -15.24 10.00
N VAL A 58 13.84 -14.97 9.05
CA VAL A 58 13.89 -15.57 7.71
C VAL A 58 15.15 -15.14 6.97
N PHE A 59 15.51 -13.87 7.02
CA PHE A 59 16.71 -13.35 6.37
C PHE A 59 17.97 -14.02 6.89
N ILE A 60 18.13 -14.14 8.22
CA ILE A 60 19.29 -14.82 8.83
C ILE A 60 19.33 -16.30 8.44
N VAL A 61 18.22 -17.01 8.54
CA VAL A 61 18.16 -18.46 8.22
C VAL A 61 18.43 -18.71 6.74
N SER A 62 17.88 -17.86 5.87
CA SER A 62 17.94 -18.00 4.41
C SER A 62 19.29 -17.59 3.83
N VAL A 63 19.88 -16.50 4.32
CA VAL A 63 21.04 -15.84 3.71
C VAL A 63 22.38 -16.23 4.35
N ARG A 64 22.36 -16.81 5.58
CA ARG A 64 23.59 -17.28 6.24
C ARG A 64 24.40 -18.24 5.34
N PRO A 65 25.73 -18.37 5.54
CA PRO A 65 26.51 -19.40 4.89
C PRO A 65 25.90 -20.79 5.11
N GLY A 66 25.61 -21.52 4.02
CA GLY A 66 24.91 -22.81 4.06
C GLY A 66 23.38 -22.73 4.28
N GLY A 67 22.80 -21.52 4.22
CA GLY A 67 21.35 -21.32 4.17
C GLY A 67 20.76 -21.69 2.79
N PRO A 68 19.45 -21.98 2.73
CA PRO A 68 18.80 -22.51 1.53
C PRO A 68 18.78 -21.52 0.35
N TYR A 69 18.79 -20.21 0.60
CA TYR A 69 18.61 -19.21 -0.47
C TYR A 69 19.85 -18.35 -0.74
N GLY A 70 20.71 -18.06 0.25
CA GLY A 70 21.82 -17.14 0.04
C GLY A 70 21.36 -15.82 -0.59
N GLY A 71 21.95 -15.44 -1.73
CA GLY A 71 21.55 -14.25 -2.50
C GLY A 71 20.19 -14.35 -3.20
N TYR A 72 19.67 -15.57 -3.44
CA TYR A 72 18.37 -15.80 -4.10
C TYR A 72 17.18 -15.27 -3.29
N PHE A 73 17.37 -14.94 -2.00
CA PHE A 73 16.35 -14.22 -1.25
C PHE A 73 15.84 -12.96 -1.99
N PHE A 74 16.73 -12.25 -2.69
CA PHE A 74 16.38 -10.99 -3.36
C PHE A 74 15.76 -11.15 -4.75
N ILE A 75 15.65 -12.36 -5.31
CA ILE A 75 15.06 -12.56 -6.65
C ILE A 75 13.53 -12.71 -6.59
N TYR A 76 12.99 -13.10 -5.43
CA TYR A 76 11.57 -13.40 -5.27
C TYR A 76 10.71 -12.15 -5.07
N LEU A 77 9.65 -12.02 -5.88
CA LEU A 77 8.63 -10.98 -5.76
C LEU A 77 7.99 -10.95 -4.37
N THR A 78 7.76 -12.13 -3.79
CA THR A 78 7.17 -12.25 -2.46
C THR A 78 8.03 -11.56 -1.40
N ASN A 79 9.36 -11.69 -1.51
CA ASN A 79 10.31 -11.05 -0.61
C ASN A 79 10.35 -9.53 -0.84
N TRP A 80 10.30 -9.06 -2.09
CA TRP A 80 10.14 -7.64 -2.41
C TRP A 80 8.86 -7.05 -1.79
N GLY A 81 7.74 -7.77 -1.90
CA GLY A 81 6.46 -7.37 -1.29
C GLY A 81 6.51 -7.30 0.23
N TYR A 82 7.19 -8.26 0.88
CA TYR A 82 7.39 -8.22 2.33
C TYR A 82 8.27 -7.06 2.77
N ILE A 83 9.38 -6.79 2.06
CA ILE A 83 10.25 -5.63 2.32
C ILE A 83 9.45 -4.33 2.18
N LEU A 84 8.64 -4.20 1.12
CA LEU A 84 7.76 -3.04 0.92
C LEU A 84 6.80 -2.85 2.10
N MET A 85 6.17 -3.93 2.58
CA MET A 85 5.31 -3.90 3.77
C MET A 85 6.07 -3.45 5.02
N LEU A 86 7.27 -4.00 5.26
CA LEU A 86 8.08 -3.66 6.43
C LEU A 86 8.50 -2.19 6.41
N VAL A 87 8.95 -1.69 5.26
CA VAL A 87 9.34 -0.27 5.08
C VAL A 87 8.13 0.64 5.29
N TYR A 88 6.95 0.28 4.78
CA TYR A 88 5.70 0.99 5.06
C TYR A 88 5.43 1.07 6.58
N GLN A 89 5.51 -0.06 7.30
CA GLN A 89 5.19 -0.09 8.73
C GLN A 89 6.20 0.69 9.58
N ILE A 90 7.49 0.63 9.25
CA ILE A 90 8.52 1.47 9.89
C ILE A 90 8.22 2.95 9.65
N CYS A 91 7.87 3.35 8.42
CA CYS A 91 7.53 4.74 8.09
C CYS A 91 6.26 5.21 8.82
N ALA A 92 5.23 4.37 8.91
CA ALA A 92 4.00 4.65 9.64
C ALA A 92 4.25 4.78 11.15
N LEU A 93 5.07 3.90 11.73
CA LEU A 93 5.48 3.97 13.14
C LEU A 93 6.30 5.23 13.43
N TRP A 94 7.21 5.60 12.52
CA TRP A 94 7.99 6.83 12.65
C TRP A 94 7.09 8.07 12.68
N ASN A 95 6.17 8.19 11.72
CA ASN A 95 5.29 9.36 11.63
C ASN A 95 4.40 9.50 12.87
N ILE A 96 3.85 8.41 13.40
CA ILE A 96 3.04 8.48 14.62
C ILE A 96 3.89 8.84 15.86
N ILE A 97 5.12 8.33 16.00
CA ILE A 97 6.03 8.70 17.11
C ILE A 97 6.41 10.17 17.05
N VAL A 98 6.80 10.65 15.86
CA VAL A 98 7.10 12.08 15.62
C VAL A 98 5.88 12.93 15.96
N TYR A 99 4.69 12.50 15.54
CA TYR A 99 3.45 13.18 15.91
C TYR A 99 3.28 13.27 17.44
N ALA A 100 3.46 12.19 18.20
CA ALA A 100 3.40 12.25 19.68
C ALA A 100 4.46 13.15 20.29
N ALA A 101 5.68 13.14 19.76
CA ALA A 101 6.80 13.90 20.32
C ALA A 101 6.64 15.40 20.09
N PHE A 102 6.01 15.82 18.99
CA PHE A 102 6.00 17.21 18.54
C PHE A 102 4.61 17.87 18.50
N MET A 103 3.50 17.15 18.72
CA MET A 103 2.15 17.73 18.65
C MET A 103 1.42 17.81 20.01
N LYS A 104 1.24 19.06 20.47
CA LYS A 104 0.21 19.54 21.42
C LYS A 104 -0.20 20.98 21.02
N PRO A 105 -0.67 21.27 19.79
CA PRO A 105 -1.98 21.96 19.71
C PRO A 105 -2.76 21.69 18.40
N ALA A 106 -4.07 21.95 18.45
CA ALA A 106 -4.95 21.96 17.27
C ALA A 106 -4.58 23.10 16.31
N GLY A 107 -4.59 22.85 14.99
CA GLY A 107 -4.52 23.91 13.97
C GLY A 107 -3.37 23.87 12.95
N TRP A 108 -2.60 22.79 12.84
CA TRP A 108 -1.51 22.70 11.84
C TRP A 108 -2.01 22.56 10.40
N THR A 109 -1.41 23.33 9.50
CA THR A 109 -1.51 23.15 8.05
C THR A 109 -0.42 22.20 7.53
N SER A 110 -0.47 21.78 6.26
CA SER A 110 0.58 20.94 5.66
C SER A 110 1.98 21.55 5.74
N ASP A 111 2.05 22.87 5.79
CA ASP A 111 3.30 23.64 5.72
C ASP A 111 3.96 23.77 7.10
N ASP A 112 3.18 23.57 8.17
CA ASP A 112 3.66 23.66 9.56
C ASP A 112 4.28 22.35 10.05
N VAL A 113 4.10 21.25 9.31
CA VAL A 113 4.51 19.91 9.73
C VAL A 113 5.98 19.67 9.41
N PRO A 114 6.86 19.54 10.43
CA PRO A 114 8.23 19.10 10.19
C PRO A 114 8.19 17.75 9.47
N TRP A 115 8.91 17.66 8.35
CA TRP A 115 9.08 16.43 7.60
C TRP A 115 7.84 15.90 6.88
N TYR A 116 7.01 16.78 6.32
CA TYR A 116 5.88 16.42 5.44
C TYR A 116 6.25 15.44 4.31
N PHE A 117 7.52 15.38 3.90
CA PHE A 117 8.05 14.35 3.01
C PHE A 117 7.80 12.91 3.50
N PHE A 118 7.98 12.59 4.79
CA PHE A 118 7.75 11.25 5.31
C PHE A 118 6.26 10.86 5.32
N HIS A 119 5.34 11.82 5.47
CA HIS A 119 3.91 11.58 5.31
C HIS A 119 3.55 11.20 3.87
N ARG A 120 4.10 11.93 2.89
CA ARG A 120 3.94 11.58 1.47
C ARG A 120 4.56 10.21 1.17
N GLY A 121 5.73 9.92 1.74
CA GLY A 121 6.39 8.62 1.66
C GLY A 121 5.51 7.49 2.21
N GLN A 122 4.93 7.66 3.40
CA GLN A 122 4.00 6.69 3.98
C GLN A 122 2.81 6.41 3.05
N TRP A 123 2.26 7.45 2.42
CA TRP A 123 1.11 7.28 1.53
C TRP A 123 1.45 6.63 0.19
N LEU A 124 2.60 6.97 -0.39
CA LEU A 124 3.14 6.26 -1.54
C LEU A 124 3.27 4.76 -1.23
N LEU A 125 3.99 4.46 -0.14
CA LEU A 125 4.26 3.10 0.31
C LEU A 125 2.97 2.33 0.58
N PHE A 126 1.97 2.94 1.21
CA PHE A 126 0.68 2.31 1.47
C PHE A 126 -0.08 1.92 0.20
N ASN A 127 -0.15 2.82 -0.80
CA ASN A 127 -0.85 2.53 -2.05
C ASN A 127 -0.19 1.37 -2.81
N MET A 128 1.14 1.31 -2.79
CA MET A 128 1.90 0.18 -3.36
C MET A 128 1.65 -1.10 -2.55
N TYR A 129 1.94 -1.05 -1.25
CA TYR A 129 1.89 -2.18 -0.34
C TYR A 129 0.52 -2.85 -0.34
N ALA A 130 -0.56 -2.10 -0.10
CA ALA A 130 -1.89 -2.68 0.06
C ALA A 130 -2.33 -3.48 -1.19
N SER A 131 -1.99 -2.97 -2.38
CA SER A 131 -2.32 -3.63 -3.65
C SER A 131 -1.43 -4.84 -3.91
N VAL A 132 -0.12 -4.71 -3.68
CA VAL A 132 0.86 -5.78 -3.87
C VAL A 132 0.60 -6.93 -2.89
N ALA A 133 0.30 -6.65 -1.63
CA ALA A 133 0.00 -7.65 -0.62
C ALA A 133 -1.19 -8.54 -1.02
N ILE A 134 -2.31 -7.91 -1.43
CA ILE A 134 -3.51 -8.63 -1.88
C ILE A 134 -3.22 -9.42 -3.16
N LEU A 135 -2.46 -8.85 -4.12
CA LEU A 135 -2.03 -9.58 -5.32
C LEU A 135 -1.24 -10.84 -4.94
N LEU A 136 -0.25 -10.73 -4.06
CA LEU A 136 0.60 -11.87 -3.67
C LEU A 136 -0.19 -12.96 -2.94
N SER A 137 -1.15 -12.58 -2.11
CA SER A 137 -2.07 -13.57 -1.51
C SER A 137 -2.88 -14.29 -2.59
N LEU A 138 -3.46 -13.56 -3.54
CA LEU A 138 -4.31 -14.15 -4.59
C LEU A 138 -3.52 -15.03 -5.55
N LEU A 139 -2.35 -14.57 -6.02
CA LEU A 139 -1.51 -15.34 -6.92
C LEU A 139 -0.98 -16.61 -6.25
N TYR A 140 -0.55 -16.52 -4.99
CA TYR A 140 -0.04 -17.70 -4.29
C TYR A 140 -1.14 -18.73 -4.08
N TRP A 141 -2.20 -18.37 -3.36
CA TRP A 141 -3.26 -19.33 -3.01
C TRP A 141 -4.11 -19.76 -4.20
N GLY A 142 -4.25 -18.90 -5.21
CA GLY A 142 -5.08 -19.17 -6.39
C GLY A 142 -4.34 -19.86 -7.54
N ALA A 143 -3.02 -19.72 -7.64
CA ALA A 143 -2.27 -20.20 -8.81
C ALA A 143 -0.96 -20.96 -8.50
N LEU A 144 -0.32 -20.76 -7.34
CA LEU A 144 1.01 -21.34 -7.07
C LEU A 144 1.01 -22.39 -5.95
N TYR A 145 0.06 -22.34 -5.01
CA TYR A 145 0.02 -23.24 -3.87
C TYR A 145 -0.22 -24.68 -4.30
N VAL A 146 0.67 -25.58 -3.86
CA VAL A 146 0.54 -27.02 -4.02
C VAL A 146 0.46 -27.68 -2.63
N PRO A 147 -0.63 -28.40 -2.30
CA PRO A 147 -0.77 -29.06 -1.01
C PRO A 147 0.35 -30.06 -0.73
N GLY A 148 0.95 -29.98 0.48
CA GLY A 148 1.89 -30.98 0.98
C GLY A 148 3.35 -30.81 0.53
N THR A 149 3.69 -29.77 -0.23
CA THR A 149 5.04 -29.57 -0.78
C THR A 149 5.76 -28.32 -0.25
N VAL A 150 5.15 -27.56 0.65
CA VAL A 150 5.60 -26.19 1.00
C VAL A 150 5.75 -25.96 2.50
N ASP A 151 6.64 -25.04 2.88
CA ASP A 151 6.78 -24.54 4.25
C ASP A 151 5.56 -23.67 4.60
N LEU A 152 4.55 -24.33 5.16
CA LEU A 152 3.29 -23.69 5.52
C LEU A 152 3.48 -22.49 6.44
N TYR A 153 4.50 -22.50 7.32
CA TYR A 153 4.77 -21.35 8.19
C TYR A 153 5.32 -20.17 7.40
N TYR A 154 6.27 -20.42 6.48
CA TYR A 154 6.74 -19.41 5.53
C TYR A 154 5.59 -18.83 4.72
N ASP A 155 4.78 -19.68 4.11
CA ASP A 155 3.72 -19.27 3.20
C ASP A 155 2.63 -18.45 3.89
N ILE A 156 2.24 -18.85 5.11
CA ILE A 156 1.26 -18.10 5.89
C ILE A 156 1.78 -16.68 6.16
N ASN A 157 3.05 -16.51 6.49
CA ASN A 157 3.59 -15.18 6.78
C ASN A 157 3.72 -14.32 5.53
N PHE A 158 4.27 -14.87 4.46
CA PHE A 158 4.57 -14.11 3.24
C PHE A 158 3.34 -13.85 2.36
N HIS A 159 2.33 -14.71 2.40
CA HIS A 159 1.14 -14.61 1.57
C HIS A 159 -0.12 -14.29 2.37
N THR A 160 -0.48 -15.08 3.38
CA THR A 160 -1.75 -14.90 4.11
C THR A 160 -1.73 -13.68 5.03
N LEU A 161 -0.76 -13.62 5.95
CA LEU A 161 -0.64 -12.51 6.90
C LEU A 161 -0.36 -11.20 6.18
N ASN A 162 0.40 -11.23 5.09
CA ASN A 162 0.62 -10.06 4.24
C ASN A 162 -0.71 -9.43 3.77
N GLY A 163 -1.61 -10.25 3.20
CA GLY A 163 -2.95 -9.82 2.79
C GLY A 163 -3.85 -9.39 3.96
N ILE A 164 -3.82 -10.13 5.09
CA ILE A 164 -4.60 -9.78 6.28
C ILE A 164 -4.18 -8.43 6.85
N VAL A 165 -2.87 -8.17 6.96
CA VAL A 165 -2.35 -6.89 7.45
C VAL A 165 -2.80 -5.77 6.50
N ALA A 166 -2.75 -5.98 5.18
CA ALA A 166 -3.23 -4.98 4.23
C ALA A 166 -4.71 -4.67 4.40
N LEU A 167 -5.55 -5.69 4.63
CA LEU A 167 -6.97 -5.50 4.94
C LEU A 167 -7.16 -4.71 6.24
N ILE A 168 -6.45 -5.08 7.31
CA ILE A 168 -6.50 -4.34 8.59
C ILE A 168 -6.11 -2.88 8.35
N GLU A 169 -5.04 -2.60 7.61
CA GLU A 169 -4.60 -1.23 7.33
C GLU A 169 -5.63 -0.42 6.54
N ILE A 170 -6.25 -1.02 5.52
CA ILE A 170 -7.31 -0.38 4.73
C ILE A 170 -8.43 0.09 5.64
N PHE A 171 -8.92 -0.77 6.55
CA PHE A 171 -10.06 -0.50 7.44
C PHE A 171 -9.71 0.33 8.67
N LEU A 172 -8.53 0.14 9.25
CA LEU A 172 -8.10 0.80 10.49
C LEU A 172 -7.62 2.23 10.24
N SER A 173 -6.81 2.45 9.19
CA SER A 173 -6.17 3.74 8.94
C SER A 173 -7.15 4.80 8.42
N ALA A 174 -6.95 6.06 8.79
CA ALA A 174 -7.64 7.20 8.18
C ALA A 174 -7.09 7.57 6.78
N MET A 175 -6.05 6.88 6.30
CA MET A 175 -5.45 7.16 5.00
C MET A 175 -6.47 7.04 3.87
N VAL A 176 -6.43 8.02 2.97
CA VAL A 176 -7.26 8.11 1.77
C VAL A 176 -6.67 7.21 0.69
N ILE A 177 -7.50 6.50 -0.07
CA ILE A 177 -7.07 5.75 -1.26
C ILE A 177 -7.78 6.36 -2.47
N ARG A 178 -7.00 6.84 -3.44
CA ARG A 178 -7.52 7.44 -4.67
C ARG A 178 -7.45 6.46 -5.82
N LEU A 179 -8.48 6.43 -6.68
CA LEU A 179 -8.53 5.55 -7.84
C LEU A 179 -7.28 5.67 -8.73
N LEU A 180 -6.82 6.90 -8.98
CA LEU A 180 -5.68 7.21 -9.85
C LEU A 180 -4.32 6.79 -9.27
N HIS A 181 -4.26 6.44 -7.99
CA HIS A 181 -3.04 5.97 -7.35
C HIS A 181 -2.68 4.54 -7.74
N PHE A 182 -3.43 3.90 -8.65
CA PHE A 182 -3.06 2.62 -9.28
C PHE A 182 -1.68 2.69 -9.96
N ILE A 183 -1.20 3.89 -10.33
CA ILE A 183 0.12 4.08 -10.93
C ILE A 183 1.26 3.59 -10.02
N TYR A 184 1.09 3.66 -8.70
CA TYR A 184 2.13 3.29 -7.75
C TYR A 184 2.38 1.77 -7.68
N PRO A 185 1.36 0.92 -7.43
CA PRO A 185 1.55 -0.52 -7.52
C PRO A 185 1.85 -0.99 -8.96
N PHE A 186 1.36 -0.28 -9.99
CA PHE A 186 1.74 -0.54 -11.38
C PHE A 186 3.26 -0.39 -11.60
N MET A 187 3.85 0.73 -11.18
CA MET A 187 5.30 0.95 -11.31
C MET A 187 6.12 -0.09 -10.54
N PHE A 188 5.65 -0.52 -9.36
CA PHE A 188 6.29 -1.59 -8.60
C PHE A 188 6.28 -2.92 -9.37
N ALA A 189 5.14 -3.31 -9.93
CA ALA A 189 5.03 -4.55 -10.69
C ALA A 189 5.87 -4.51 -11.97
N VAL A 190 5.89 -3.38 -12.69
CA VAL A 190 6.75 -3.18 -13.86
C VAL A 190 8.23 -3.29 -13.46
N ALA A 191 8.64 -2.65 -12.36
CA ALA A 191 10.02 -2.72 -11.89
C ALA A 191 10.46 -4.17 -11.62
N TYR A 192 9.59 -4.97 -11.01
CA TYR A 192 9.89 -6.38 -10.78
C TYR A 192 9.96 -7.19 -12.09
N VAL A 193 9.02 -7.00 -13.01
CA VAL A 193 9.03 -7.71 -14.31
C VAL A 193 10.29 -7.36 -15.12
N VAL A 194 10.70 -6.09 -15.12
CA VAL A 194 11.96 -5.65 -15.75
C VAL A 194 13.15 -6.31 -15.07
N PHE A 195 13.19 -6.33 -13.74
CA PHE A 195 14.23 -7.03 -13.00
C PHE A 195 14.29 -8.52 -13.37
N ALA A 196 13.15 -9.23 -13.36
CA ALA A 196 13.08 -10.65 -13.67
C ALA A 196 13.57 -10.95 -15.10
N GLY A 197 13.19 -10.12 -16.07
CA GLY A 197 13.66 -10.25 -17.46
C GLY A 197 15.17 -10.02 -17.60
N ILE A 198 15.71 -9.00 -16.94
CA ILE A 198 17.16 -8.73 -16.92
C ILE A 198 17.92 -9.87 -16.22
N TYR A 199 17.40 -10.34 -15.08
CA TYR A 199 17.99 -11.42 -14.29
C TYR A 199 18.09 -12.71 -15.13
N TYR A 200 17.00 -13.05 -15.82
CA TYR A 200 16.98 -14.17 -16.77
C TYR A 200 18.00 -13.97 -17.91
N ALA A 201 17.98 -12.81 -18.57
CA ALA A 201 18.87 -12.52 -19.70
C ALA A 201 20.37 -12.54 -19.30
N ALA A 202 20.68 -12.27 -18.04
CA ALA A 202 22.03 -12.37 -17.47
C ALA A 202 22.44 -13.80 -17.08
N GLY A 203 21.58 -14.81 -17.31
CA GLY A 203 21.83 -16.20 -16.96
C GLY A 203 21.56 -16.52 -15.48
N GLY A 204 20.71 -15.73 -14.81
CA GLY A 204 20.29 -15.99 -13.43
C GLY A 204 19.51 -17.30 -13.29
N THR A 205 19.56 -17.88 -12.10
CA THR A 205 18.89 -19.14 -11.75
C THR A 205 18.11 -19.00 -10.43
N ASP A 206 17.31 -19.99 -10.07
CA ASP A 206 16.84 -20.15 -8.69
C ASP A 206 17.91 -20.85 -7.82
N GLU A 207 17.57 -21.13 -6.55
CA GLU A 207 18.43 -21.85 -5.61
C GLU A 207 18.72 -23.31 -5.99
N GLU A 208 17.91 -23.91 -6.85
CA GLU A 208 18.09 -25.28 -7.35
C GLU A 208 18.92 -25.31 -8.66
N GLY A 209 19.23 -24.14 -9.22
CA GLY A 209 19.95 -24.00 -10.48
C GLY A 209 19.06 -24.03 -11.72
N ASN A 210 17.73 -23.96 -11.55
CA ASN A 210 16.81 -23.84 -12.67
C ASN A 210 16.87 -22.41 -13.25
N PRO A 211 16.71 -22.24 -14.57
CA PRO A 211 16.87 -20.93 -15.22
C PRO A 211 15.74 -19.93 -14.93
N SER A 212 14.69 -20.31 -14.19
CA SER A 212 13.51 -19.46 -13.96
C SER A 212 13.31 -19.20 -12.47
N ILE A 213 13.08 -17.94 -12.10
CA ILE A 213 12.75 -17.55 -10.70
C ILE A 213 11.46 -18.24 -10.23
N TYR A 214 10.48 -18.35 -11.13
CA TYR A 214 9.24 -19.07 -10.92
C TYR A 214 9.07 -20.03 -12.09
N SER A 215 8.71 -21.28 -11.81
CA SER A 215 8.47 -22.29 -12.85
C SER A 215 7.44 -21.85 -13.91
N ILE A 216 6.48 -21.00 -13.52
CA ILE A 216 5.47 -20.44 -14.42
C ILE A 216 6.02 -19.34 -15.37
N LEU A 217 7.16 -18.74 -15.04
CA LEU A 217 7.83 -17.69 -15.84
C LEU A 217 9.04 -18.25 -16.58
N ASP A 218 8.85 -19.38 -17.26
CA ASP A 218 9.90 -20.02 -18.06
C ASP A 218 10.13 -19.29 -19.39
N PHE A 219 11.03 -18.30 -19.35
CA PHE A 219 11.44 -17.53 -20.52
C PHE A 219 12.28 -18.34 -21.53
N GLY A 220 12.76 -19.53 -21.16
CA GLY A 220 13.57 -20.38 -22.03
C GLY A 220 12.72 -21.32 -22.86
N ALA A 221 11.92 -22.16 -22.20
CA ALA A 221 11.09 -23.14 -22.89
C ALA A 221 9.85 -22.51 -23.52
N ASN A 222 9.23 -21.52 -22.85
CA ASN A 222 7.96 -20.93 -23.26
C ASN A 222 7.95 -19.39 -23.16
N PRO A 223 8.82 -18.67 -23.90
CA PRO A 223 8.98 -17.22 -23.76
C PRO A 223 7.70 -16.42 -23.94
N GLY A 224 6.84 -16.82 -24.88
CA GLY A 224 5.55 -16.15 -25.12
C GLY A 224 4.58 -16.28 -23.94
N LEU A 225 4.51 -17.46 -23.31
CA LEU A 225 3.67 -17.68 -22.14
C LEU A 225 4.21 -16.92 -20.93
N ALA A 226 5.52 -16.99 -20.67
CA ALA A 226 6.17 -16.28 -19.58
C ALA A 226 5.96 -14.76 -19.69
N ALA A 227 6.15 -14.18 -20.89
CA ALA A 227 5.88 -12.78 -21.14
C ALA A 227 4.40 -12.43 -20.94
N GLY A 228 3.48 -13.27 -21.42
CA GLY A 228 2.05 -13.09 -21.25
C GLY A 228 1.61 -13.10 -19.79
N LEU A 229 2.15 -14.02 -18.98
CA LEU A 229 1.88 -14.11 -17.54
C LEU A 229 2.47 -12.93 -16.76
N ALA A 230 3.68 -12.48 -17.11
CA ALA A 230 4.30 -11.31 -16.49
C ALA A 230 3.48 -10.04 -16.75
N ILE A 231 3.06 -9.81 -18.00
CA ILE A 231 2.17 -8.69 -18.36
C ILE A 231 0.80 -8.85 -17.67
N GLY A 232 0.27 -10.08 -17.64
CA GLY A 232 -0.95 -10.41 -16.92
C GLY A 232 -0.90 -10.00 -15.45
N ALA A 233 0.18 -10.31 -14.73
CA ALA A 233 0.36 -9.92 -13.33
C ALA A 233 0.37 -8.39 -13.13
N VAL A 234 0.97 -7.63 -14.06
CA VAL A 234 0.95 -6.16 -14.06
C VAL A 234 -0.48 -5.63 -14.27
N VAL A 235 -1.27 -6.25 -15.14
CA VAL A 235 -2.68 -5.86 -15.31
C VAL A 235 -3.50 -6.22 -14.06
N VAL A 236 -3.27 -7.40 -13.49
CA VAL A 236 -4.00 -7.85 -12.29
C VAL A 236 -3.73 -6.93 -11.10
N VAL A 237 -2.52 -6.42 -10.89
CA VAL A 237 -2.28 -5.49 -9.76
C VAL A 237 -3.08 -4.18 -9.89
N VAL A 238 -3.26 -3.69 -11.13
CA VAL A 238 -4.11 -2.51 -11.41
C VAL A 238 -5.57 -2.81 -11.10
N VAL A 239 -6.04 -3.98 -11.52
CA VAL A 239 -7.41 -4.45 -11.22
C VAL A 239 -7.62 -4.62 -9.72
N VAL A 240 -6.65 -5.21 -9.00
CA VAL A 240 -6.68 -5.35 -7.54
C VAL A 240 -6.76 -3.98 -6.87
N HIS A 241 -5.97 -3.00 -7.31
CA HIS A 241 -6.03 -1.65 -6.76
C HIS A 241 -7.41 -1.01 -6.95
N ILE A 242 -7.94 -1.04 -8.18
CA ILE A 242 -9.19 -0.37 -8.53
C ILE A 242 -10.40 -1.07 -7.90
N LEU A 243 -10.52 -2.39 -8.04
CA LEU A 243 -11.71 -3.12 -7.60
C LEU A 243 -11.69 -3.46 -6.12
N ILE A 244 -10.54 -3.88 -5.59
CA ILE A 244 -10.43 -4.37 -4.22
C ILE A 244 -9.98 -3.25 -3.28
N VAL A 245 -8.79 -2.69 -3.47
CA VAL A 245 -8.22 -1.72 -2.51
C VAL A 245 -9.06 -0.45 -2.44
N TRP A 246 -9.35 0.16 -3.60
CA TRP A 246 -10.18 1.35 -3.68
C TRP A 246 -11.66 1.04 -3.36
N GLY A 247 -12.19 -0.09 -3.81
CA GLY A 247 -13.55 -0.53 -3.47
C GLY A 247 -13.77 -0.69 -1.97
N LEU A 248 -12.86 -1.37 -1.28
CA LEU A 248 -12.86 -1.53 0.18
C LEU A 248 -12.68 -0.19 0.90
N HIS A 249 -11.88 0.72 0.36
CA HIS A 249 -11.78 2.08 0.88
C HIS A 249 -13.12 2.82 0.83
N LYS A 250 -13.83 2.79 -0.30
CA LYS A 250 -15.17 3.41 -0.40
C LYS A 250 -16.18 2.72 0.51
N LEU A 251 -16.10 1.40 0.67
CA LEU A 251 -16.93 0.65 1.62
C LEU A 251 -16.65 1.09 3.06
N LYS A 252 -15.38 1.21 3.46
CA LYS A 252 -14.98 1.72 4.78
C LYS A 252 -15.60 3.09 5.05
N VAL A 253 -15.44 4.02 4.11
CA VAL A 253 -15.99 5.39 4.24
C VAL A 253 -17.51 5.35 4.35
N LEU A 254 -18.19 4.55 3.51
CA LEU A 254 -19.64 4.38 3.58
C LEU A 254 -20.11 3.83 4.93
N ILE A 255 -19.46 2.79 5.46
CA ILE A 255 -19.77 2.21 6.77
C ILE A 255 -19.61 3.29 7.86
N PHE A 256 -18.49 4.01 7.82
CA PHE A 256 -18.17 5.03 8.80
C PHE A 256 -19.19 6.18 8.79
N ASP A 257 -19.56 6.70 7.61
CA ASP A 257 -20.55 7.77 7.45
C ASP A 257 -21.93 7.38 7.99
N ARG A 258 -22.30 6.10 7.91
CA ARG A 258 -23.56 5.58 8.44
C ARG A 258 -23.52 5.36 9.96
N CYS A 259 -22.37 5.00 10.51
CA CYS A 259 -22.21 4.65 11.93
C CYS A 259 -21.92 5.86 12.82
N CYS A 260 -21.30 6.93 12.31
CA CYS A 260 -21.08 8.16 13.08
C CYS A 260 -21.39 9.45 12.28
N PRO A 261 -22.68 9.77 12.06
CA PRO A 261 -23.07 10.97 11.30
C PRO A 261 -22.62 12.30 11.92
N SER A 262 -22.34 12.31 13.23
CA SER A 262 -21.89 13.47 14.01
C SER A 262 -20.37 13.60 14.12
N CYS A 263 -19.59 12.61 13.66
CA CYS A 263 -18.13 12.66 13.72
C CYS A 263 -17.50 13.61 12.69
N PHE A 264 -18.25 13.99 11.64
CA PHE A 264 -17.86 15.01 10.67
C PHE A 264 -19.06 15.93 10.37
N PRO A 265 -19.10 17.17 10.90
CA PRO A 265 -20.00 18.17 10.37
C PRO A 265 -19.50 18.54 8.98
N ASN A 266 -20.07 17.92 7.93
CA ASN A 266 -20.04 18.23 6.48
C ASN A 266 -19.12 19.35 5.93
N GLU A 267 -17.87 19.46 6.36
CA GLU A 267 -16.91 20.42 5.85
C GLU A 267 -15.55 19.73 5.73
N ASN A 268 -15.06 19.61 4.49
CA ASN A 268 -13.63 19.50 4.14
C ASN A 268 -12.94 18.13 4.01
N VAL A 269 -13.46 17.16 3.23
CA VAL A 269 -12.57 16.08 2.72
C VAL A 269 -12.62 15.83 1.20
N GLU A 270 -13.69 16.14 0.46
CA GLU A 270 -13.69 15.83 -1.00
C GLU A 270 -14.37 16.87 -1.92
N ASN A 271 -14.91 17.98 -1.40
CA ASN A 271 -15.63 18.98 -2.21
C ASN A 271 -15.14 20.42 -1.95
N ARG A 272 -13.88 20.74 -2.26
CA ARG A 272 -13.53 22.15 -2.57
C ARG A 272 -13.18 22.22 -4.04
N ASP A 273 -14.12 22.74 -4.83
CA ASP A 273 -13.83 23.17 -6.18
C ASP A 273 -12.77 24.29 -6.12
N PRO A 274 -11.75 24.31 -7.01
CA PRO A 274 -10.74 25.36 -7.02
C PRO A 274 -11.25 26.77 -7.40
N VAL A 275 -12.55 26.92 -7.67
CA VAL A 275 -13.14 28.14 -8.24
C VAL A 275 -13.45 29.20 -7.16
N GLU A 276 -13.55 28.83 -5.89
CA GLU A 276 -13.91 29.78 -4.82
C GLU A 276 -12.74 30.65 -4.31
N LEU A 277 -11.50 30.43 -4.75
CA LEU A 277 -10.36 31.25 -4.31
C LEU A 277 -10.20 32.58 -5.07
N GLU A 278 -10.92 32.79 -6.17
CA GLU A 278 -10.85 34.06 -6.93
C GLU A 278 -11.94 35.08 -6.54
N GLY A 279 -12.97 34.67 -5.79
CA GLY A 279 -14.11 35.55 -5.44
C GLY A 279 -13.90 36.38 -4.17
N ASP A 280 -13.10 35.89 -3.22
CA ASP A 280 -13.08 36.44 -1.85
C ASP A 280 -12.01 37.53 -1.62
N SER A 281 -11.27 37.91 -2.67
CA SER A 281 -10.21 38.93 -2.58
C SER A 281 -10.65 40.34 -3.02
N GLN A 282 -11.92 40.54 -3.39
CA GLN A 282 -12.43 41.85 -3.82
C GLN A 282 -13.41 42.55 -2.86
N GLU A 283 -13.90 41.91 -1.79
CA GLU A 283 -14.76 42.58 -0.80
C GLU A 283 -14.06 42.81 0.54
N LEU A 284 -13.00 43.62 0.54
CA LEU A 284 -12.49 44.28 1.76
C LEU A 284 -11.67 45.52 1.38
N LYS A 285 -12.32 46.45 0.67
CA LYS A 285 -11.90 47.86 0.57
C LYS A 285 -13.13 48.76 0.52
N VAL A 286 -13.70 49.06 1.69
CA VAL A 286 -14.30 50.37 2.04
C VAL A 286 -14.04 50.61 3.52
#